data_AF-A0A161M0L8-F1
#
_entry.id   AF-A0A161M0L8-F1
#
_cell.length_a   1.000
_cell.length_b   1.000
_cell.length_c   1.000
_cell.angle_alpha   90.00
_cell.angle_beta   90.00
_cell.angle_gamma   90.00
#
_symmetry.space_group_name_H-M   'P 1'
#
loop_
_entity.id
_entity.type
_entity.pdbx_description
1 polymer ?
#
loop_
_entity_poly.entity_id
_entity_poly.type
_entity_poly.pdbx_seq_one_letter_code
_entity_poly.pdbx_strand_id
1 'polypeptide(L)'
;DGLTEIFRQYGDHLYSKGEHKGAIEQYIKTIGKLEPSYVIRKYLGSQQVENLSTYLQALHKAGLATGRHTTLLLNFYTKQNKPELLKEFIMAKDREVDFDVEVAVDVCRHVSAEDALLLAEKHGRHDWYLTIQIEDQKKYKEALDYIAKLEFD
;
A
#
# COMPACT_ATOMS: atom_id res chain seq x y z
N ASP A 1 6.26 -28.38 9.72
CA ASP A 1 5.89 -27.20 10.54
C ASP A 1 6.94 -26.67 11.52
N GLY A 2 7.91 -27.48 12.01
CA GLY A 2 8.87 -27.01 13.03
C GLY A 2 9.77 -25.82 12.66
N LEU A 3 10.14 -25.64 11.39
CA LEU A 3 11.04 -24.55 10.98
C LEU A 3 10.39 -23.16 11.12
N THR A 4 9.09 -23.04 10.81
CA THR A 4 8.34 -21.78 10.96
C THR A 4 8.21 -21.39 12.42
N GLU A 5 8.00 -22.39 13.28
CA GLU A 5 7.90 -22.20 14.72
C GLU A 5 9.24 -21.71 15.31
N ILE A 6 10.37 -22.22 14.82
CA ILE A 6 11.70 -21.72 15.20
C ILE A 6 11.88 -20.25 14.79
N PHE A 7 11.55 -19.89 13.54
CA PHE A 7 11.64 -18.50 13.09
C PHE A 7 10.70 -17.57 13.86
N ARG A 8 9.49 -18.04 14.19
CA ARG A 8 8.54 -17.30 15.02
C ARG A 8 9.09 -17.08 16.43
N GLN A 9 9.51 -18.14 17.12
CA GLN A 9 10.04 -18.06 18.49
C GLN A 9 11.32 -17.21 18.55
N TYR A 10 12.21 -17.35 17.57
CA TYR A 10 13.43 -16.53 17.51
C TYR A 10 13.11 -15.06 17.21
N GLY A 11 12.16 -14.79 16.31
CA GLY A 11 11.64 -13.44 16.06
C GLY A 11 10.99 -12.83 17.31
N ASP A 12 10.23 -13.63 18.07
CA ASP A 12 9.60 -13.21 19.33
C ASP A 12 10.66 -12.83 20.37
N HIS A 13 11.69 -13.67 20.50
CA HIS A 13 12.82 -13.41 21.40
C HIS A 13 13.57 -12.12 21.04
N LEU A 14 13.93 -11.94 19.76
CA LEU A 14 14.59 -10.74 19.28
C LEU A 14 13.73 -9.49 19.49
N TYR A 15 12.41 -9.60 19.27
CA TYR A 15 11.49 -8.50 19.48
C TYR A 15 11.44 -8.06 20.95
N SER A 16 11.36 -9.01 21.88
CA SER A 16 11.38 -8.73 23.32
C SER A 16 12.70 -8.14 23.79
N LYS A 17 13.81 -8.40 23.09
CA LYS A 17 15.14 -7.84 23.36
C LYS A 17 15.32 -6.42 22.79
N GLY A 18 14.37 -5.92 22.00
CA GLY A 18 14.46 -4.63 21.31
C GLY A 18 15.18 -4.69 19.96
N GLU A 19 15.61 -5.86 19.51
CA GLU A 19 16.25 -6.07 18.19
C GLU A 19 15.18 -6.18 17.08
N HIS A 20 14.39 -5.11 16.91
CA HIS A 20 13.20 -5.12 16.05
C HIS A 20 13.47 -5.40 14.56
N LYS A 21 14.64 -4.96 14.06
CA LYS A 21 15.09 -5.23 12.69
C LYS A 21 15.44 -6.71 12.50
N GLY A 22 16.19 -7.30 13.44
CA GLY A 22 16.48 -8.73 13.39
C GLY A 22 15.21 -9.58 13.51
N ALA A 23 14.27 -9.13 14.35
CA ALA A 23 12.98 -9.80 14.51
C ALA A 23 12.16 -9.80 13.21
N ILE A 24 12.07 -8.66 12.50
CA ILE A 24 11.28 -8.57 11.27
C ILE A 24 11.83 -9.46 10.16
N GLU A 25 13.15 -9.58 10.06
CA GLU A 25 13.81 -10.49 9.11
C GLU A 25 13.44 -11.96 9.36
N GLN A 26 13.23 -12.37 10.62
CA GLN A 26 12.74 -13.72 10.91
C GLN A 26 11.25 -13.87 10.57
N TYR A 27 10.42 -12.88 10.90
CA TYR A 27 9.00 -12.92 10.56
C TYR A 27 8.77 -12.99 9.04
N ILE A 28 9.59 -12.31 8.23
CA ILE A 28 9.51 -12.40 6.77
C ILE A 28 9.69 -13.85 6.28
N LYS A 29 10.57 -14.64 6.91
CA LYS A 29 10.77 -16.07 6.57
C LYS A 29 9.58 -16.96 6.92
N THR A 30 8.62 -16.45 7.68
CA THR A 30 7.39 -17.17 8.06
C THR A 30 6.22 -16.90 7.12
N ILE A 31 6.37 -15.99 6.15
CA ILE A 31 5.32 -15.65 5.18
C ILE A 31 4.85 -16.91 4.44
N GLY A 32 3.53 -17.06 4.30
CA GLY A 32 2.88 -18.22 3.69
C GLY A 32 2.60 -19.38 4.66
N LYS A 33 3.07 -19.30 5.90
CA LYS A 33 2.78 -20.30 6.95
C LYS A 33 2.24 -19.67 8.23
N LEU A 34 2.79 -18.53 8.64
CA LEU A 34 2.29 -17.75 9.76
C LEU A 34 1.27 -16.72 9.27
N GLU A 35 0.19 -16.55 10.02
CA GLU A 35 -0.84 -15.56 9.73
C GLU A 35 -0.26 -14.13 9.83
N PRO A 36 -0.36 -13.29 8.79
CA PRO A 36 0.20 -11.94 8.80
C PRO A 36 -0.29 -11.05 9.94
N SER A 37 -1.53 -11.26 10.41
CA SER A 37 -2.12 -10.49 11.50
C SER A 37 -1.33 -10.59 12.81
N TYR A 38 -0.59 -11.69 13.02
CA TYR A 38 0.27 -11.89 14.17
C TYR A 38 1.39 -10.83 14.21
N VAL A 39 2.08 -10.65 13.08
CA VAL A 39 3.19 -9.71 12.95
C VAL A 39 2.66 -8.28 12.89
N ILE A 40 1.59 -8.03 12.12
CA ILE A 40 1.00 -6.69 11.99
C ILE A 40 0.58 -6.15 13.36
N ARG A 41 -0.17 -6.92 14.16
CA ARG A 41 -0.60 -6.49 15.51
C ARG A 41 0.58 -6.16 16.42
N LYS A 42 1.66 -6.91 16.33
CA LYS A 42 2.86 -6.70 17.13
C LYS A 42 3.54 -5.37 16.82
N TYR A 43 3.57 -4.96 15.55
CA TYR A 43 4.26 -3.73 15.12
C TYR A 43 3.34 -2.50 15.00
N LEU A 44 2.01 -2.66 14.88
CA LEU A 44 1.06 -1.56 14.66
C LEU A 44 1.08 -0.50 15.77
N GLY A 45 1.31 -0.91 17.02
CA GLY A 45 1.37 -0.02 18.19
C GLY A 45 2.76 0.51 18.53
N SER A 46 3.76 0.23 17.70
CA SER A 46 5.17 0.59 17.97
C SER A 46 5.65 1.74 17.06
N GLN A 47 6.72 2.44 17.44
CA GLN A 47 7.41 3.39 16.55
C GLN A 47 8.19 2.70 15.41
N GLN A 48 7.91 1.42 15.11
CA GLN A 48 8.63 0.59 14.14
C GLN A 48 7.94 0.53 12.78
N VAL A 49 7.44 1.68 12.31
CA VAL A 49 6.71 1.80 11.04
C VAL A 49 7.52 1.26 9.86
N GLU A 50 8.84 1.52 9.83
CA GLU A 50 9.72 1.04 8.76
C GLU A 50 9.81 -0.49 8.70
N ASN A 51 9.86 -1.14 9.87
CA ASN A 51 9.89 -2.61 9.94
C ASN A 51 8.54 -3.19 9.47
N LEU A 52 7.42 -2.59 9.90
CA LEU A 52 6.10 -3.02 9.43
C LEU A 52 5.95 -2.84 7.91
N SER A 53 6.40 -1.71 7.36
CA SER A 53 6.43 -1.50 5.90
C SER A 53 7.25 -2.58 5.20
N THR A 54 8.43 -2.92 5.72
CA THR A 54 9.30 -3.96 5.15
C THR A 54 8.60 -5.32 5.10
N TYR A 55 7.90 -5.69 6.17
CA TYR A 55 7.13 -6.93 6.22
C TYR A 55 5.96 -6.93 5.23
N LEU A 56 5.18 -5.84 5.17
CA LEU A 56 4.06 -5.71 4.22
C LEU A 56 4.54 -5.73 2.76
N GLN A 57 5.69 -5.11 2.46
CA GLN A 57 6.32 -5.20 1.15
C GLN A 57 6.71 -6.63 0.80
N ALA A 58 7.29 -7.37 1.74
CA ALA A 58 7.64 -8.78 1.51
C ALA A 58 6.40 -9.64 1.31
N LEU A 59 5.33 -9.41 2.09
CA LEU A 59 4.05 -10.09 1.95
C LEU A 59 3.40 -9.83 0.58
N HIS A 60 3.48 -8.59 0.12
CA HIS A 60 3.03 -8.18 -1.21
C HIS A 60 3.87 -8.82 -2.32
N LYS A 61 5.20 -8.83 -2.19
CA LYS A 61 6.11 -9.51 -3.13
C LYS A 61 5.85 -11.02 -3.20
N ALA A 62 5.37 -11.63 -2.12
CA ALA A 62 4.96 -13.03 -2.10
C ALA A 62 3.57 -13.31 -2.71
N GLY A 63 2.80 -12.27 -3.09
CA GLY A 63 1.44 -12.44 -3.61
C GLY A 63 0.41 -12.87 -2.58
N LEU A 64 0.72 -12.72 -1.29
CA LEU A 64 -0.13 -13.13 -0.16
C LEU A 64 -0.72 -11.91 0.59
N ALA A 65 -0.54 -10.71 0.04
CA ALA A 65 -1.16 -9.50 0.56
C ALA A 65 -2.65 -9.45 0.15
N THR A 66 -3.50 -9.04 1.08
CA THR A 66 -4.89 -8.70 0.82
C THR A 66 -5.01 -7.20 0.57
N GLY A 67 -6.14 -6.73 0.05
CA GLY A 67 -6.37 -5.28 -0.12
C GLY A 67 -6.13 -4.48 1.14
N ARG A 68 -6.56 -4.97 2.31
CA ARG A 68 -6.29 -4.32 3.60
C ARG A 68 -4.80 -4.17 3.91
N HIS A 69 -3.98 -5.18 3.58
CA HIS A 69 -2.53 -5.12 3.77
C HIS A 69 -1.92 -4.07 2.84
N THR A 70 -2.41 -3.99 1.60
CA THR A 70 -1.94 -3.01 0.62
C THR A 70 -2.33 -1.58 1.00
N THR A 71 -3.60 -1.35 1.38
CA THR A 71 -4.08 -0.07 1.92
C THR A 71 -3.24 0.40 3.11
N LEU A 72 -2.90 -0.52 4.02
CA LEU A 72 -2.05 -0.21 5.17
C LEU A 72 -0.63 0.19 4.73
N LEU A 73 -0.05 -0.50 3.74
CA LEU A 73 1.26 -0.16 3.18
C LEU A 73 1.25 1.21 2.50
N LEU A 74 0.24 1.51 1.68
CA LEU A 74 0.08 2.81 1.01
C LEU A 74 0.05 3.95 2.03
N ASN A 75 -0.77 3.81 3.09
CA ASN A 75 -0.84 4.78 4.18
C ASN A 75 0.53 5.03 4.85
N PHE A 76 1.37 3.99 4.97
CA PHE A 76 2.71 4.16 5.52
C PHE A 76 3.65 4.91 4.57
N TYR A 77 3.55 4.73 3.25
CA TYR A 77 4.34 5.50 2.30
C TYR A 77 3.99 6.98 2.32
N THR A 78 2.69 7.30 2.42
CA THR A 78 2.22 8.68 2.56
C THR A 78 2.77 9.31 3.84
N LYS A 79 2.66 8.60 4.98
CA LYS A 79 3.16 9.10 6.27
C LYS A 79 4.67 9.28 6.32
N GLN A 80 5.44 8.46 5.60
CA GLN A 80 6.89 8.55 5.55
C GLN A 80 7.40 9.54 4.49
N ASN A 81 6.50 10.19 3.74
CA ASN A 81 6.83 11.09 2.64
C ASN A 81 7.80 10.46 1.63
N LYS A 82 7.51 9.21 1.21
CA LYS A 82 8.29 8.46 0.21
C LYS A 82 7.48 8.32 -1.10
N PRO A 83 7.30 9.41 -1.86
CA PRO A 83 6.43 9.45 -3.03
C PRO A 83 6.92 8.54 -4.17
N GLU A 84 8.23 8.39 -4.31
CA GLU A 84 8.83 7.52 -5.34
C GLU A 84 8.46 6.04 -5.16
N LEU A 85 8.48 5.54 -3.92
CA LEU A 85 8.12 4.16 -3.61
C LEU A 85 6.62 3.92 -3.80
N LEU A 86 5.79 4.91 -3.45
CA LEU A 86 4.35 4.88 -3.68
C LEU A 86 4.05 4.78 -5.18
N LYS A 87 4.72 5.61 -5.98
CA LYS A 87 4.56 5.64 -7.44
C LYS A 87 5.01 4.33 -8.08
N GLU A 88 6.19 3.82 -7.72
CA GLU A 88 6.68 2.53 -8.22
C GLU A 88 5.70 1.41 -7.88
N PHE A 89 5.16 1.43 -6.65
CA PHE A 89 4.23 0.42 -6.18
C PHE A 89 2.89 0.44 -6.93
N ILE A 90 2.31 1.62 -7.14
CA ILE A 90 1.01 1.78 -7.83
C ILE A 90 1.13 1.58 -9.34
N MET A 91 2.26 1.98 -9.93
CA MET A 91 2.49 1.90 -11.38
C MET A 91 3.05 0.55 -11.83
N ALA A 92 3.48 -0.32 -10.91
CA ALA A 92 3.90 -1.67 -11.24
C ALA A 92 2.77 -2.43 -11.96
N LYS A 93 2.91 -2.57 -13.28
CA LYS A 93 1.88 -3.15 -14.18
C LYS A 93 1.64 -4.65 -13.99
N ASP A 94 2.49 -5.34 -13.23
CA ASP A 94 2.64 -6.79 -13.32
C ASP A 94 1.81 -7.61 -12.33
N ARG A 95 0.98 -6.98 -11.50
CA ARG A 95 0.20 -7.73 -10.51
C ARG A 95 -1.20 -7.18 -10.44
N GLU A 96 -2.17 -8.07 -10.63
CA GLU A 96 -3.56 -7.87 -10.21
C GLU A 96 -3.58 -7.77 -8.69
N VAL A 97 -3.09 -6.64 -8.20
CA VAL A 97 -3.13 -6.34 -6.78
C VAL A 97 -4.54 -5.84 -6.53
N ASP A 98 -5.29 -6.64 -5.77
CA ASP A 98 -6.61 -6.29 -5.25
C ASP A 98 -6.45 -5.21 -4.16
N PHE A 99 -5.91 -4.05 -4.53
CA PHE A 99 -5.89 -2.88 -3.67
C PHE A 99 -7.13 -2.05 -3.90
N ASP A 100 -7.57 -1.39 -2.82
CA ASP A 100 -8.65 -0.44 -2.89
C ASP A 100 -8.23 0.76 -3.75
N VAL A 101 -8.75 0.82 -4.97
CA VAL A 101 -8.45 1.86 -5.94
C VAL A 101 -8.85 3.23 -5.40
N GLU A 102 -9.93 3.34 -4.63
CA GLU A 102 -10.35 4.61 -4.02
C GLU A 102 -9.29 5.12 -3.06
N VAL A 103 -8.82 4.24 -2.17
CA VAL A 103 -7.79 4.63 -1.20
C VAL A 103 -6.48 4.95 -1.91
N ALA A 104 -6.12 4.23 -2.97
CA ALA A 104 -4.91 4.53 -3.72
C ALA A 104 -5.00 5.89 -4.44
N VAL A 105 -6.15 6.23 -5.02
CA VAL A 105 -6.39 7.54 -5.65
C VAL A 105 -6.35 8.65 -4.60
N ASP A 106 -7.03 8.47 -3.45
CA ASP A 106 -7.03 9.44 -2.35
C ASP A 106 -5.62 9.66 -1.78
N VAL A 107 -4.87 8.57 -1.55
CA VAL A 107 -3.48 8.64 -1.10
C VAL A 107 -2.59 9.35 -2.12
N CYS A 108 -2.73 9.06 -3.42
CA CYS A 108 -2.00 9.75 -4.47
C CYS A 108 -2.36 11.23 -4.55
N ARG A 109 -3.63 11.61 -4.34
CA ARG A 109 -4.10 13.00 -4.38
C ARG A 109 -3.32 13.89 -3.41
N HIS A 110 -2.99 13.37 -2.23
CA HIS A 110 -2.21 14.08 -1.20
C HIS A 110 -0.72 14.24 -1.54
N VAL A 111 -0.20 13.43 -2.47
CA VAL A 111 1.22 13.42 -2.85
C VAL A 111 1.44 14.14 -4.18
N SER A 112 0.64 13.80 -5.18
CA SER A 112 0.72 14.28 -6.55
C SER A 112 -0.64 14.12 -7.23
N ALA A 113 -1.29 15.24 -7.53
CA ALA A 113 -2.57 15.24 -8.25
C ALA A 113 -2.45 14.60 -9.64
N GLU A 114 -1.29 14.68 -10.30
CA GLU A 114 -1.05 14.06 -11.61
C GLU A 114 -1.07 12.54 -11.53
N ASP A 115 -0.43 11.96 -10.50
CA ASP A 115 -0.41 10.51 -10.31
C ASP A 115 -1.80 9.97 -9.93
N ALA A 116 -2.56 10.75 -9.16
CA ALA A 116 -3.94 10.42 -8.80
C ALA A 116 -4.87 10.41 -10.03
N LEU A 117 -4.72 11.38 -10.94
CA LEU A 117 -5.46 11.42 -12.21
C LEU A 117 -5.15 10.22 -13.09
N LEU A 118 -3.87 9.88 -13.25
CA LEU A 118 -3.46 8.73 -14.05
C LEU A 118 -4.06 7.43 -13.49
N LEU A 119 -4.07 7.29 -12.16
CA LEU A 119 -4.65 6.12 -11.51
C LEU A 119 -6.17 6.06 -11.68
N ALA A 120 -6.86 7.19 -11.49
CA ALA A 120 -8.31 7.28 -11.65
C ALA A 120 -8.73 6.96 -13.09
N GLU A 121 -8.03 7.51 -14.09
CA GLU A 121 -8.28 7.24 -15.51
C GLU A 121 -8.02 5.77 -15.86
N LYS A 122 -6.89 5.20 -15.41
CA LYS A 122 -6.52 3.80 -15.68
C LYS A 122 -7.52 2.79 -15.13
N HIS A 123 -8.14 3.08 -13.98
CA HIS A 123 -9.09 2.19 -13.32
C HIS A 123 -10.57 2.58 -13.56
N GLY A 124 -10.85 3.52 -14.46
CA GLY A 124 -12.23 3.92 -14.80
C GLY A 124 -12.98 4.64 -13.68
N ARG A 125 -12.26 5.24 -12.72
CA ARG A 125 -12.83 6.03 -11.62
C ARG A 125 -13.06 7.47 -12.05
N HIS A 126 -14.06 7.65 -12.92
CA HIS A 126 -14.41 8.95 -13.50
C HIS A 126 -14.87 9.97 -12.45
N ASP A 127 -15.55 9.49 -11.41
CA ASP A 127 -15.96 10.27 -10.23
C ASP A 127 -14.76 10.99 -9.60
N TRP A 128 -13.73 10.23 -9.24
CA TRP A 128 -12.52 10.77 -8.64
C TRP A 128 -11.70 11.63 -9.60
N TYR A 129 -11.61 11.23 -10.87
CA TYR A 129 -10.90 12.02 -11.88
C TYR A 129 -11.48 13.44 -11.99
N LEU A 130 -12.81 13.55 -12.01
CA LEU A 130 -13.50 14.84 -12.08
C LEU A 130 -13.34 15.65 -10.78
N THR A 131 -13.46 15.00 -9.63
CA THR A 131 -13.21 15.65 -8.33
C THR A 131 -11.81 16.26 -8.28
N ILE A 132 -10.77 15.53 -8.68
CA ILE A 132 -9.39 16.04 -8.68
C ILE A 132 -9.22 17.21 -9.67
N GLN A 133 -9.76 17.10 -10.89
CA GLN A 133 -9.67 18.17 -11.89
C GLN A 133 -10.38 19.46 -11.47
N ILE A 134 -11.54 19.33 -10.82
CA ILE A 134 -12.40 20.46 -10.44
C ILE A 134 -11.92 21.09 -9.13
N GLU A 135 -11.70 20.29 -8.09
CA GLU A 135 -11.40 20.78 -6.74
C GLU A 135 -9.93 21.15 -6.57
N ASP A 136 -9.01 20.32 -7.07
CA ASP A 136 -7.57 20.52 -6.84
C ASP A 136 -6.95 21.39 -7.92
N GLN A 137 -7.16 21.04 -9.19
CA GLN A 137 -6.50 21.72 -10.31
C GLN A 137 -7.31 22.92 -10.85
N LYS A 138 -8.61 23.02 -10.52
CA LYS A 138 -9.54 24.03 -11.04
C LYS A 138 -9.58 24.11 -12.58
N LYS A 139 -9.32 22.99 -13.24
CA LYS A 139 -9.30 22.89 -14.71
C LYS A 139 -10.66 22.44 -15.22
N TYR A 140 -11.64 23.32 -15.08
CA TYR A 140 -13.03 23.03 -15.45
C TYR A 140 -13.21 22.67 -16.93
N LYS A 141 -12.38 23.22 -17.82
CA LYS A 141 -12.43 22.89 -19.26
C LYS A 141 -12.02 21.45 -19.54
N GLU A 142 -10.92 20.99 -18.94
CA GLU A 142 -10.46 19.61 -19.09
C GLU A 142 -11.45 18.61 -18.48
N ALA A 143 -12.09 18.99 -17.37
CA ALA A 143 -13.16 18.18 -16.77
C ALA A 143 -14.37 18.04 -17.71
N LEU A 144 -14.81 19.12 -18.35
CA LEU A 144 -15.90 19.09 -19.32
C LEU A 144 -15.53 18.28 -20.57
N ASP A 145 -14.32 18.46 -21.11
CA ASP A 145 -13.82 17.69 -22.25
C ASP A 145 -13.71 16.19 -21.92
N TYR A 146 -13.38 15.86 -20.67
CA TYR A 146 -13.35 14.47 -20.20
C TYR A 146 -14.75 13.87 -20.13
N ILE A 147 -15.72 14.56 -19.50
CA ILE A 147 -17.13 14.12 -19.45
C ILE A 147 -17.68 13.92 -20.87
N ALA A 148 -17.36 14.82 -21.80
CA ALA A 148 -17.83 14.75 -23.18
C ALA A 148 -17.29 13.51 -23.94
N LYS A 149 -16.18 12.91 -23.48
CA LYS A 149 -15.60 11.68 -24.05
C LYS A 149 -16.15 10.41 -23.42
N LEU A 150 -16.81 10.50 -22.26
CA LEU A 150 -17.40 9.33 -21.62
C LEU A 150 -18.61 8.88 -22.44
N GLU A 151 -18.70 7.57 -22.68
CA GLU A 151 -19.88 7.00 -23.33
C GLU A 151 -21.07 7.09 -22.37
N PHE A 152 -22.22 7.52 -22.90
CA PHE A 152 -23.49 7.42 -22.19
C PHE A 152 -23.97 5.98 -22.31
N ASP A 153 -23.93 5.25 -21.20
CA ASP A 153 -24.67 4.00 -21.01
C ASP A 153 -26.06 4.32 -20.43
#